data_AF-A0A167K652-F1
#
_entry.id   AF-A0A167K652-F1
#
_cell.length_a   1.000
_cell.length_b   1.000
_cell.length_c   1.000
_cell.angle_alpha   90.00
_cell.angle_beta   90.00
_cell.angle_gamma   90.00
#
_symmetry.space_group_name_H-M   'P 1'
#
loop_
_entity.id
_entity.type
_entity.pdbx_description
1 polymer ?
#
loop_
_entity_poly.entity_id
_entity_poly.type
_entity_poly.pdbx_seq_one_letter_code
_entity_poly.pdbx_strand_id
1 'polypeptide(L)'
;MRKLTTAEQEKIKLLTKNQVSLTLIEPTETGLKKSIMDATGSVRSYLKSENIHDYELQNQGTESKILIPTVIHTGYKTIKSKASLYRPLTKKGDPRIWFYSLTKVADPNDIIAITYFDNRFQVFNLTKLDIRELINSSILNPFQELINAINTTENEVAFELLAMLRKIANAGPIPSMVDADTSVGRTLETALGIDINSSKQPDYKGIELKSFRNSRTNRKNLFAQVPDWKLSKFKSSAEILDNFGYEREKDFKLYCTVSAITRNSQGLNLRIDSDIKQLIENSDKPEVGDFVVWTLDKLHNRLKSKHKETFWVEAESTRINDREHFQYKLVEHTKKPITSQFDLLIEQGIITLDHLIKRNSKGKVVEKGPLFKIKPKGIELLFPPSESYNLMT
;
A
#
# COMPACT_ATOMS: atom_id res chain seq x y z
N MET A 1 -6.82 -8.99 24.74
CA MET A 1 -7.91 -9.50 23.89
C MET A 1 -7.69 -10.99 23.67
N ARG A 2 -8.74 -11.81 23.71
CA ARG A 2 -8.66 -13.24 23.37
C ARG A 2 -8.30 -13.46 21.89
N LYS A 3 -7.88 -14.68 21.57
CA LYS A 3 -7.71 -15.08 20.16
C LYS A 3 -9.07 -15.03 19.45
N LEU A 4 -9.09 -14.46 18.25
CA LEU A 4 -10.28 -14.45 17.40
C LEU A 4 -10.57 -15.86 16.89
N THR A 5 -11.86 -16.22 16.86
CA THR A 5 -12.31 -17.45 16.23
C THR A 5 -12.13 -17.39 14.71
N THR A 6 -12.13 -18.53 14.03
CA THR A 6 -12.06 -18.57 12.56
C THR A 6 -13.20 -17.77 11.91
N ALA A 7 -14.42 -17.85 12.47
CA ALA A 7 -15.55 -17.08 11.99
C ALA A 7 -15.34 -15.56 12.11
N GLU A 8 -14.79 -15.08 13.22
CA GLU A 8 -14.47 -13.67 13.42
C GLU A 8 -13.37 -13.19 12.46
N GLN A 9 -12.36 -14.04 12.19
CA GLN A 9 -11.31 -13.73 11.22
C GLN A 9 -11.86 -13.61 9.79
N GLU A 10 -12.75 -14.52 9.37
CA GLU A 10 -13.40 -14.45 8.06
C GLU A 10 -14.28 -13.19 7.91
N LYS A 11 -15.00 -12.80 8.97
CA LYS A 11 -15.76 -11.54 9.00
C LYS A 11 -14.84 -10.33 8.79
N ILE A 12 -13.68 -10.29 9.43
CA ILE A 12 -12.70 -9.20 9.25
C ILE A 12 -12.14 -9.19 7.82
N LYS A 13 -11.85 -10.36 7.23
CA LYS A 13 -11.41 -10.45 5.82
C LYS A 13 -12.46 -9.87 4.88
N LEU A 14 -13.73 -10.21 5.08
CA LEU A 14 -14.84 -9.70 4.29
C LEU A 14 -15.00 -8.17 4.42
N LEU A 15 -14.90 -7.63 5.64
CA LEU A 15 -14.93 -6.18 5.88
C LEU A 15 -13.75 -5.46 5.22
N THR A 16 -12.54 -6.00 5.37
CA THR A 16 -11.32 -5.46 4.77
C THR A 16 -11.40 -5.45 3.24
N LYS A 17 -11.99 -6.50 2.64
CA LYS A 17 -12.25 -6.56 1.19
C LYS A 17 -13.13 -5.39 0.72
N ASN A 18 -14.09 -4.97 1.53
CA ASN A 18 -14.97 -3.83 1.27
C ASN A 18 -14.39 -2.49 1.80
N GLN A 19 -13.07 -2.39 1.90
CA GLN A 19 -12.33 -1.18 2.32
C GLN A 19 -12.64 -0.69 3.75
N VAL A 20 -13.26 -1.49 4.61
CA VAL A 20 -13.55 -1.07 5.99
C VAL A 20 -12.28 -1.13 6.84
N SER A 21 -11.73 0.04 7.18
CA SER A 21 -10.70 0.18 8.22
C SER A 21 -11.35 0.09 9.61
N LEU A 22 -10.84 -0.77 10.49
CA LEU A 22 -11.46 -1.02 11.81
C LEU A 22 -10.43 -1.31 12.89
N THR A 23 -10.83 -1.07 14.14
CA THR A 23 -10.16 -1.59 15.34
C THR A 23 -11.15 -2.39 16.19
N LEU A 24 -10.61 -3.16 17.12
CA LEU A 24 -11.39 -4.09 17.94
C LEU A 24 -11.22 -3.78 19.42
N ILE A 25 -12.29 -4.03 20.18
CA ILE A 25 -12.26 -4.08 21.65
C ILE A 25 -12.96 -5.34 22.14
N GLU A 26 -12.60 -5.77 23.35
CA GLU A 26 -13.23 -6.89 24.05
C GLU A 26 -13.72 -6.36 25.41
N PRO A 27 -14.99 -5.92 25.51
CA PRO A 27 -15.56 -5.50 26.78
C PRO A 27 -15.55 -6.64 27.81
N THR A 28 -14.87 -6.42 28.94
CA THR A 28 -14.97 -7.32 30.10
C THR A 28 -16.29 -7.07 30.83
N GLU A 29 -16.70 -8.02 31.68
CA GLU A 29 -17.87 -7.84 32.53
C GLU A 29 -17.78 -6.56 33.38
N THR A 30 -16.61 -6.30 33.96
CA THR A 30 -16.37 -5.07 34.72
C THR A 30 -16.42 -3.82 33.83
N GLY A 31 -15.87 -3.90 32.61
CA GLY A 31 -15.91 -2.80 31.64
C GLY A 31 -17.35 -2.41 31.26
N LEU A 32 -18.22 -3.41 31.04
CA LEU A 32 -19.64 -3.19 30.78
C LEU A 32 -20.36 -2.60 31.99
N LYS A 33 -20.16 -3.17 33.19
CA LYS A 33 -20.78 -2.70 34.44
C LYS A 33 -20.38 -1.26 34.77
N LYS A 34 -19.09 -0.93 34.65
CA LYS A 34 -18.56 0.42 34.95
C LYS A 34 -18.75 1.41 33.80
N SER A 35 -19.23 0.95 32.65
CA SER A 35 -19.41 1.78 31.46
C SER A 35 -18.12 2.52 31.06
N ILE A 36 -16.99 1.81 31.09
CA ILE A 36 -15.68 2.41 30.86
C ILE A 36 -14.63 1.36 30.49
N MET A 37 -13.85 1.62 29.44
CA MET A 37 -12.83 0.68 28.97
C MET A 37 -11.53 1.40 28.67
N ASP A 38 -10.42 0.66 28.74
CA ASP A 38 -9.12 1.13 28.28
C ASP A 38 -9.10 1.26 26.76
N ALA A 39 -8.62 2.40 26.27
CA ALA A 39 -8.24 2.54 24.87
C ALA A 39 -6.88 1.82 24.70
N THR A 40 -6.95 0.56 24.32
CA THR A 40 -5.78 -0.31 24.09
C THR A 40 -4.85 0.29 23.03
N GLY A 41 -3.61 -0.20 22.96
CA GLY A 41 -2.62 0.27 21.98
C GLY A 41 -3.16 0.26 20.55
N SER A 42 -3.83 -0.81 20.12
CA SER A 42 -4.44 -0.92 18.79
C SER A 42 -5.55 0.09 18.54
N VAL A 43 -6.36 0.41 19.55
CA VAL A 43 -7.40 1.46 19.45
C VAL A 43 -6.75 2.83 19.30
N ARG A 44 -5.74 3.15 20.11
CA ARG A 44 -5.04 4.44 20.02
C ARG A 44 -4.34 4.61 18.67
N SER A 45 -3.66 3.57 18.19
CA SER A 45 -3.01 3.59 16.88
C SER A 45 -4.01 3.82 15.75
N TYR A 46 -5.15 3.12 15.78
CA TYR A 46 -6.22 3.30 14.79
C TYR A 46 -6.78 4.73 14.80
N LEU A 47 -7.14 5.25 15.99
CA LEU A 47 -7.69 6.60 16.12
C LEU A 47 -6.70 7.67 15.64
N LYS A 48 -5.40 7.49 15.89
CA LYS A 48 -4.35 8.39 15.42
C LYS A 48 -4.14 8.27 13.91
N SER A 49 -4.09 7.06 13.36
CA SER A 49 -3.85 6.85 11.92
C SER A 49 -5.00 7.31 11.04
N GLU A 50 -6.24 7.23 11.55
CA GLU A 50 -7.45 7.70 10.87
C GLU A 50 -7.76 9.18 11.16
N ASN A 51 -6.85 9.92 11.81
CA ASN A 51 -7.00 11.32 12.21
C ASN A 51 -8.28 11.60 13.05
N ILE A 52 -8.72 10.63 13.84
CA ILE A 52 -9.92 10.73 14.68
C ILE A 52 -9.59 11.38 16.03
N HIS A 53 -8.53 10.89 16.68
CA HIS A 53 -8.11 11.39 18.00
C HIS A 53 -6.68 10.98 18.33
N ASP A 54 -5.89 11.92 18.87
CA ASP A 54 -4.56 11.64 19.44
C ASP A 54 -4.57 11.83 20.96
N TYR A 55 -4.49 10.72 21.70
CA TYR A 55 -4.44 10.73 23.16
C TYR A 55 -3.15 11.35 23.72
N GLU A 56 -2.07 11.42 22.95
CA GLU A 56 -0.82 12.07 23.38
C GLU A 56 -1.02 13.59 23.51
N LEU A 57 -1.95 14.15 22.74
CA LEU A 57 -2.30 15.57 22.75
C LEU A 57 -3.48 15.88 23.70
N GLN A 58 -4.16 14.86 24.23
CA GLN A 58 -5.33 15.06 25.09
C GLN A 58 -4.93 15.38 26.53
N ASN A 59 -5.48 16.46 27.09
CA ASN A 59 -5.37 16.78 28.52
C ASN A 59 -6.11 15.76 29.40
N GLN A 60 -5.72 15.67 30.67
CA GLN A 60 -6.43 14.85 31.65
C GLN A 60 -7.70 15.55 32.18
N GLY A 61 -8.59 14.77 32.78
CA GLY A 61 -9.81 15.24 33.45
C GLY A 61 -11.09 15.13 32.61
N THR A 62 -12.22 15.19 33.32
CA THR A 62 -13.56 15.09 32.74
C THR A 62 -13.88 16.26 31.82
N GLU A 63 -13.34 17.45 32.12
CA GLU A 63 -13.45 18.66 31.28
C GLU A 63 -12.82 18.45 29.89
N SER A 64 -11.78 17.61 29.81
CA SER A 64 -11.06 17.28 28.58
C SER A 64 -11.68 16.10 27.81
N LYS A 65 -12.88 15.65 28.22
CA LYS A 65 -13.59 14.53 27.58
C LYS A 65 -14.12 14.94 26.22
N ILE A 66 -13.82 14.13 25.21
CA ILE A 66 -14.33 14.31 23.86
C ILE A 66 -15.51 13.37 23.65
N LEU A 67 -16.61 13.92 23.15
CA LEU A 67 -17.79 13.15 22.75
C LEU A 67 -17.89 13.08 21.24
N ILE A 68 -17.96 11.87 20.71
CA ILE A 68 -18.09 11.62 19.27
C ILE A 68 -19.44 10.94 19.01
N PRO A 69 -20.24 11.39 18.03
CA PRO A 69 -21.46 10.69 17.63
C PRO A 69 -21.18 9.22 17.30
N THR A 70 -22.12 8.33 17.60
CA THR A 70 -21.94 6.89 17.36
C THR A 70 -23.24 6.29 16.85
N VAL A 71 -23.12 5.37 15.89
CA VAL A 71 -24.21 4.51 15.44
C VAL A 71 -23.81 3.08 15.76
N ILE A 72 -24.64 2.38 16.54
CA ILE A 72 -24.45 0.96 16.85
C ILE A 72 -25.35 0.15 15.92
N HIS A 73 -24.77 -0.74 15.13
CA HIS A 73 -25.49 -1.59 14.20
C HIS A 73 -25.87 -2.91 14.87
N THR A 74 -27.14 -3.29 14.71
CA THR A 74 -27.72 -4.54 15.25
C THR A 74 -28.37 -5.37 14.14
N GLY A 75 -27.82 -5.28 12.92
CA GLY A 75 -28.35 -5.93 11.72
C GLY A 75 -29.26 -4.99 10.94
N TYR A 76 -30.55 -5.32 10.88
CA TYR A 76 -31.56 -4.53 10.18
C TYR A 76 -31.98 -3.23 10.90
N LYS A 77 -31.35 -2.91 12.04
CA LYS A 77 -31.62 -1.71 12.85
C LYS A 77 -30.33 -1.08 13.33
N THR A 78 -30.43 0.19 13.69
CA THR A 78 -29.35 0.97 14.29
C THR A 78 -29.78 1.66 15.57
N ILE A 79 -28.85 1.86 16.50
CA ILE A 79 -29.04 2.65 17.72
C ILE A 79 -28.17 3.89 17.62
N LYS A 80 -28.79 5.08 17.61
CA LYS A 80 -28.08 6.36 17.74
C LYS A 80 -27.52 6.48 19.16
N SER A 81 -26.25 6.83 19.26
CA SER A 81 -25.50 6.88 20.51
C SER A 81 -24.36 7.89 20.42
N LYS A 82 -23.44 7.83 21.38
CA LYS A 82 -22.19 8.59 21.41
C LYS A 82 -21.08 7.74 22.03
N ALA A 83 -19.84 8.14 21.81
CA ALA A 83 -18.67 7.61 22.48
C ALA A 83 -18.00 8.71 23.29
N SER A 84 -17.38 8.35 24.42
CA SER A 84 -16.51 9.26 25.17
C SER A 84 -15.07 8.78 25.09
N LEU A 85 -14.16 9.69 24.73
CA LEU A 85 -12.71 9.50 24.80
C LEU A 85 -12.18 10.43 25.88
N TYR A 86 -11.47 9.90 26.87
CA TYR A 86 -10.98 10.73 27.97
C TYR A 86 -9.74 10.14 28.65
N ARG A 87 -8.97 11.00 29.35
CA ARG A 87 -7.86 10.59 30.22
C ARG A 87 -8.19 10.98 31.67
N PRO A 88 -8.19 10.05 32.65
CA PRO A 88 -8.48 10.38 34.05
C PRO A 88 -7.37 11.24 34.70
N LEU A 89 -7.70 11.95 35.78
CA LEU A 89 -6.75 12.75 36.60
C LEU A 89 -5.84 11.89 37.52
N THR A 90 -5.73 10.59 37.26
CA THR A 90 -5.01 9.66 38.14
C THR A 90 -3.78 9.11 37.44
N LYS A 91 -2.63 9.09 38.14
CA LYS A 91 -1.34 8.60 37.64
C LYS A 91 -0.96 9.29 36.31
N LYS A 92 -0.76 8.51 35.24
CA LYS A 92 -0.47 9.02 33.89
C LYS A 92 -1.73 9.29 33.07
N GLY A 93 -2.92 9.11 33.62
CA GLY A 93 -4.19 9.30 32.94
C GLY A 93 -4.34 8.36 31.76
N ASP A 94 -4.44 7.05 32.05
CA ASP A 94 -4.53 6.02 31.02
C ASP A 94 -5.72 6.28 30.09
N PRO A 95 -5.52 6.39 28.76
CA PRO A 95 -6.57 6.62 27.77
C PRO A 95 -7.76 5.67 27.91
N ARG A 96 -8.96 6.23 27.93
CA ARG A 96 -10.22 5.48 28.06
C ARG A 96 -11.17 5.78 26.92
N ILE A 97 -11.89 4.76 26.51
CA ILE A 97 -12.97 4.83 25.53
C ILE A 97 -14.23 4.17 26.10
N TRP A 98 -15.39 4.74 25.82
CA TRP A 98 -16.68 4.12 26.13
C TRP A 98 -17.70 4.42 25.05
N PHE A 99 -18.52 3.44 24.70
CA PHE A 99 -19.65 3.59 23.79
C PHE A 99 -20.94 3.49 24.59
N TYR A 100 -21.73 4.57 24.59
CA TYR A 100 -23.00 4.57 25.27
C TYR A 100 -23.94 3.54 24.61
N SER A 101 -24.84 2.92 25.38
CA SER A 101 -25.72 1.84 24.93
C SER A 101 -25.04 0.55 24.47
N LEU A 102 -23.72 0.38 24.64
CA LEU A 102 -23.02 -0.85 24.27
C LEU A 102 -23.56 -2.09 25.01
N THR A 103 -23.97 -1.92 26.26
CA THR A 103 -24.60 -2.98 27.08
C THR A 103 -25.89 -3.55 26.50
N LYS A 104 -26.53 -2.86 25.54
CA LYS A 104 -27.73 -3.37 24.85
C LYS A 104 -27.40 -4.39 23.76
N VAL A 105 -26.13 -4.49 23.35
CA VAL A 105 -25.71 -5.23 22.16
C VAL A 105 -24.49 -6.13 22.39
N ALA A 106 -23.88 -6.08 23.57
CA ALA A 106 -22.63 -6.77 23.88
C ALA A 106 -22.73 -7.48 25.24
N ASP A 107 -22.28 -8.73 25.25
CA ASP A 107 -22.02 -9.51 26.46
C ASP A 107 -20.52 -9.46 26.80
N PRO A 108 -20.14 -9.81 28.04
CA PRO A 108 -18.74 -9.93 28.40
C PRO A 108 -17.97 -10.84 27.44
N ASN A 109 -16.81 -10.38 26.98
CA ASN A 109 -15.87 -11.09 26.10
C ASN A 109 -16.33 -11.25 24.63
N ASP A 110 -17.43 -10.59 24.24
CA ASP A 110 -17.73 -10.36 22.82
C ASP A 110 -16.64 -9.51 22.18
N ILE A 111 -16.41 -9.69 20.89
CA ILE A 111 -15.52 -8.85 20.09
C ILE A 111 -16.35 -7.76 19.43
N ILE A 112 -16.05 -6.51 19.76
CA ILE A 112 -16.74 -5.36 19.20
C ILE A 112 -15.81 -4.68 18.19
N ALA A 113 -16.30 -4.53 16.97
CA ALA A 113 -15.61 -3.80 15.93
C ALA A 113 -16.05 -2.33 15.91
N ILE A 114 -15.06 -1.47 15.69
CA ILE A 114 -15.21 -0.02 15.62
C ILE A 114 -14.62 0.41 14.29
N THR A 115 -15.45 1.02 13.45
CA THR A 115 -14.98 1.79 12.29
C THR A 115 -15.45 3.23 12.43
N TYR A 116 -14.85 4.14 11.66
CA TYR A 116 -15.18 5.56 11.67
C TYR A 116 -15.50 6.00 10.26
N PHE A 117 -16.70 6.52 10.06
CA PHE A 117 -17.19 6.92 8.75
C PHE A 117 -18.25 8.00 8.93
N ASP A 118 -18.22 9.04 8.09
CA ASP A 118 -19.14 10.19 8.18
C ASP A 118 -19.10 10.86 9.58
N ASN A 119 -17.89 11.18 10.04
CA ASN A 119 -17.61 11.88 11.30
C ASN A 119 -18.23 11.26 12.57
N ARG A 120 -18.51 9.95 12.54
CA ARG A 120 -19.10 9.21 13.65
C ARG A 120 -18.51 7.80 13.75
N PHE A 121 -18.48 7.27 14.96
CA PHE A 121 -18.17 5.86 15.15
C PHE A 121 -19.33 5.00 14.65
N GLN A 122 -18.98 3.94 13.94
CA GLN A 122 -19.87 2.88 13.50
C GLN A 122 -19.43 1.61 14.25
N VAL A 123 -20.28 1.15 15.16
CA VAL A 123 -19.93 0.10 16.13
C VAL A 123 -20.83 -1.09 15.92
N PHE A 124 -20.27 -2.29 15.92
CA PHE A 124 -21.04 -3.52 15.80
C PHE A 124 -20.38 -4.68 16.52
N ASN A 125 -21.20 -5.62 16.96
CA ASN A 125 -20.74 -6.82 17.63
C ASN A 125 -20.28 -7.85 16.59
N LEU A 126 -18.97 -7.97 16.40
CA LEU A 126 -18.36 -8.89 15.44
C LEU A 126 -18.69 -10.35 15.77
N THR A 127 -18.75 -10.69 17.08
CA THR A 127 -19.08 -12.04 17.54
C THR A 127 -20.50 -12.42 17.12
N LYS A 128 -21.49 -11.55 17.36
CA LYS A 128 -22.92 -11.86 17.17
C LYS A 128 -23.47 -11.57 15.78
N LEU A 129 -22.98 -10.53 15.10
CA LEU A 129 -23.57 -10.07 13.84
C LEU A 129 -23.21 -11.00 12.67
N ASP A 130 -24.20 -11.43 11.88
CA ASP A 130 -23.97 -12.15 10.63
C ASP A 130 -23.65 -11.18 9.49
N ILE A 131 -22.40 -10.74 9.45
CA ILE A 131 -21.89 -9.78 8.46
C ILE A 131 -22.06 -10.31 7.02
N ARG A 132 -21.92 -11.62 6.81
CA ARG A 132 -22.00 -12.19 5.46
C ARG A 132 -23.43 -12.14 4.95
N GLU A 133 -24.40 -12.51 5.78
CA GLU A 133 -25.82 -12.40 5.44
C GLU A 133 -26.21 -10.95 5.18
N LEU A 134 -25.86 -10.02 6.08
CA LEU A 134 -26.24 -8.61 5.94
C LEU A 134 -25.67 -7.95 4.66
N ILE A 135 -24.40 -8.18 4.33
CA ILE A 135 -23.78 -7.58 3.14
C ILE A 135 -24.39 -8.15 1.85
N ASN A 136 -24.77 -9.43 1.83
CA ASN A 136 -25.31 -10.10 0.65
C ASN A 136 -26.85 -10.18 0.65
N SER A 137 -27.52 -9.54 1.61
CA SER A 137 -28.97 -9.59 1.71
C SER A 137 -29.61 -8.93 0.48
N SER A 138 -30.70 -9.53 0.00
CA SER A 138 -31.58 -8.93 -1.00
C SER A 138 -32.46 -7.84 -0.40
N ILE A 139 -32.59 -7.81 0.94
CA ILE A 139 -33.31 -6.78 1.67
C ILE A 139 -32.30 -5.74 2.13
N LEU A 140 -32.50 -4.49 1.65
CA LEU A 140 -31.70 -3.35 2.07
C LEU A 140 -31.69 -3.24 3.59
N ASN A 141 -30.50 -3.11 4.16
CA ASN A 141 -30.31 -2.95 5.59
C ASN A 141 -29.22 -1.91 5.89
N PRO A 142 -29.29 -1.24 7.06
CA PRO A 142 -28.37 -0.14 7.37
C PRO A 142 -26.89 -0.54 7.40
N PHE A 143 -26.60 -1.81 7.74
CA PHE A 143 -25.23 -2.30 7.74
C PHE A 143 -24.70 -2.43 6.31
N GLN A 144 -25.47 -3.04 5.40
CA GLN A 144 -25.14 -3.11 3.98
C GLN A 144 -24.95 -1.71 3.37
N GLU A 145 -25.83 -0.76 3.69
CA GLU A 145 -25.70 0.64 3.25
C GLU A 145 -24.40 1.27 3.74
N LEU A 146 -24.02 1.06 5.01
CA LEU A 146 -22.75 1.54 5.54
C LEU A 146 -21.56 0.96 4.77
N ILE A 147 -21.53 -0.35 4.56
CA ILE A 147 -20.42 -1.03 3.87
C ILE A 147 -20.32 -0.52 2.42
N ASN A 148 -21.45 -0.37 1.73
CA ASN A 148 -21.48 0.16 0.37
C ASN A 148 -21.04 1.63 0.32
N ALA A 149 -21.46 2.45 1.29
CA ALA A 149 -21.07 3.86 1.38
C ALA A 149 -19.56 4.01 1.63
N ILE A 150 -18.99 3.23 2.57
CA ILE A 150 -17.54 3.18 2.80
C ILE A 150 -16.84 2.76 1.51
N ASN A 151 -17.24 1.63 0.92
CA ASN A 151 -16.58 1.10 -0.28
C ASN A 151 -16.64 2.08 -1.46
N THR A 152 -17.76 2.79 -1.64
CA THR A 152 -17.91 3.78 -2.70
C THR A 152 -17.02 4.99 -2.44
N THR A 153 -17.00 5.51 -1.21
CA THR A 153 -16.20 6.67 -0.83
C THR A 153 -14.70 6.38 -0.94
N GLU A 154 -14.25 5.24 -0.42
CA GLU A 154 -12.84 4.82 -0.43
C GLU A 154 -12.34 4.46 -1.84
N ASN A 155 -13.23 4.23 -2.80
CA ASN A 155 -12.89 3.92 -4.20
C ASN A 155 -13.33 5.00 -5.19
N GLU A 156 -13.82 6.15 -4.74
CA GLU A 156 -14.36 7.19 -5.63
C GLU A 156 -13.35 7.59 -6.71
N VAL A 157 -12.12 7.88 -6.30
CA VAL A 157 -11.00 8.23 -7.20
C VAL A 157 -10.65 7.08 -8.14
N ALA A 158 -10.71 5.83 -7.65
CA ALA A 158 -10.43 4.65 -8.44
C ALA A 158 -11.49 4.44 -9.54
N PHE A 159 -12.77 4.65 -9.20
CA PHE A 159 -13.87 4.57 -10.15
C PHE A 159 -13.85 5.70 -11.17
N GLU A 160 -13.51 6.92 -10.77
CA GLU A 160 -13.26 8.05 -11.67
C GLU A 160 -12.17 7.69 -12.69
N LEU A 161 -11.02 7.20 -12.22
CA LEU A 161 -9.90 6.79 -13.07
C LEU A 161 -10.27 5.63 -14.00
N LEU A 162 -10.98 4.61 -13.51
CA LEU A 162 -11.47 3.50 -14.33
C LEU A 162 -12.40 3.99 -15.45
N ALA A 163 -13.29 4.95 -15.17
CA ALA A 163 -14.17 5.53 -16.17
C ALA A 163 -13.36 6.26 -17.26
N MET A 164 -12.32 7.01 -16.89
CA MET A 164 -11.41 7.65 -17.84
C MET A 164 -10.65 6.63 -18.70
N LEU A 165 -10.13 5.56 -18.08
CA LEU A 165 -9.43 4.48 -18.78
C LEU A 165 -10.34 3.73 -19.75
N ARG A 166 -11.61 3.50 -19.38
CA ARG A 166 -12.62 2.90 -20.28
C ARG A 166 -12.92 3.80 -21.48
N LYS A 167 -13.03 5.11 -21.28
CA LYS A 167 -13.18 6.07 -22.39
C LYS A 167 -12.01 5.99 -23.36
N ILE A 168 -10.78 5.95 -22.84
CA ILE A 168 -9.55 5.79 -23.63
C ILE A 168 -9.57 4.47 -24.40
N ALA A 169 -9.86 3.36 -23.72
CA ALA A 169 -9.88 2.03 -24.33
C ALA A 169 -10.93 1.92 -25.45
N ASN A 170 -12.12 2.49 -25.23
CA ASN A 170 -13.21 2.47 -26.20
C ASN A 170 -13.00 3.41 -27.41
N ALA A 171 -12.06 4.36 -27.32
CA ALA A 171 -11.65 5.19 -28.46
C ALA A 171 -10.76 4.44 -29.46
N GLY A 172 -10.26 3.25 -29.10
CA GLY A 172 -9.40 2.41 -29.92
C GLY A 172 -7.90 2.63 -29.68
N PRO A 173 -7.02 2.02 -30.51
CA PRO A 173 -5.58 2.05 -30.31
C PRO A 173 -4.99 3.46 -30.45
N ILE A 174 -4.22 3.91 -29.47
CA ILE A 174 -3.60 5.24 -29.47
C ILE A 174 -2.18 5.16 -30.03
N PRO A 175 -1.80 6.02 -30.98
CA PRO A 175 -0.43 6.04 -31.50
C PRO A 175 0.58 6.38 -30.41
N SER A 176 1.66 5.60 -30.37
CA SER A 176 2.81 5.79 -29.50
C SER A 176 3.40 7.18 -29.65
N MET A 177 3.66 7.86 -28.52
CA MET A 177 4.23 9.22 -28.52
C MET A 177 5.72 9.25 -28.87
N VAL A 178 6.46 8.20 -28.52
CA VAL A 178 7.90 8.11 -28.76
C VAL A 178 8.29 6.67 -29.12
N ASP A 179 9.36 6.50 -29.89
CA ASP A 179 9.92 5.18 -30.15
C ASP A 179 10.83 4.74 -29.00
N ALA A 180 10.20 4.32 -27.89
CA ALA A 180 10.90 3.86 -26.69
C ALA A 180 10.04 2.94 -25.82
N ASP A 181 10.68 2.14 -24.95
CA ASP A 181 10.00 1.30 -23.97
C ASP A 181 9.04 2.09 -23.07
N THR A 182 9.39 3.33 -22.74
CA THR A 182 8.58 4.19 -21.87
C THR A 182 7.30 4.70 -22.55
N SER A 183 7.14 4.51 -23.86
CA SER A 183 6.03 5.09 -24.60
C SER A 183 4.66 4.58 -24.17
N VAL A 184 4.53 3.32 -23.76
CA VAL A 184 3.25 2.74 -23.30
C VAL A 184 2.67 3.50 -22.10
N GLY A 185 3.53 3.92 -21.16
CA GLY A 185 3.13 4.71 -20.00
C GLY A 185 2.91 6.18 -20.36
N ARG A 186 3.87 6.79 -21.06
CA ARG A 186 3.78 8.21 -21.47
C ARG A 186 2.53 8.50 -22.31
N THR A 187 2.17 7.57 -23.20
CA THR A 187 0.98 7.68 -24.04
C THR A 187 -0.29 7.63 -23.20
N LEU A 188 -0.35 6.76 -22.17
CA LEU A 188 -1.50 6.68 -21.27
C LEU A 188 -1.63 7.95 -20.42
N GLU A 189 -0.53 8.39 -19.80
CA GLU A 189 -0.49 9.60 -18.98
C GLU A 189 -0.99 10.81 -19.78
N THR A 190 -0.50 10.97 -21.02
CA THR A 190 -0.93 12.06 -21.89
C THR A 190 -2.40 11.95 -22.28
N ALA A 191 -2.88 10.74 -22.58
CA ALA A 191 -4.30 10.51 -22.89
C ALA A 191 -5.23 10.81 -21.70
N LEU A 192 -4.73 10.66 -20.47
CA LEU A 192 -5.41 11.03 -19.22
C LEU A 192 -5.26 12.52 -18.87
N GLY A 193 -4.47 13.29 -19.61
CA GLY A 193 -4.16 14.69 -19.29
C GLY A 193 -3.20 14.86 -18.11
N ILE A 194 -2.37 13.86 -17.82
CA ILE A 194 -1.36 13.89 -16.75
C ILE A 194 -0.02 14.33 -17.35
N ASP A 195 0.57 15.39 -16.78
CA ASP A 195 1.88 15.89 -17.18
C ASP A 195 2.99 14.92 -16.79
N ILE A 196 3.83 14.57 -17.76
CA ILE A 196 4.98 13.68 -17.56
C ILE A 196 5.99 14.36 -16.63
N ASN A 197 6.29 13.73 -15.50
CA ASN A 197 7.17 14.30 -14.49
C ASN A 197 8.01 13.22 -13.78
N SER A 198 8.95 13.65 -12.93
CA SER A 198 9.80 12.75 -12.12
C SER A 198 9.40 12.76 -10.63
N SER A 199 8.13 13.00 -10.34
CA SER A 199 7.61 13.08 -8.98
C SER A 199 7.75 11.75 -8.25
N LYS A 200 7.88 11.86 -6.93
CA LYS A 200 7.85 10.72 -6.02
C LYS A 200 6.43 10.36 -5.59
N GLN A 201 5.47 11.23 -5.86
CA GLN A 201 4.06 11.04 -5.54
C GLN A 201 3.38 10.15 -6.57
N PRO A 202 2.22 9.54 -6.23
CA PRO A 202 1.39 8.82 -7.19
C PRO A 202 0.89 9.72 -8.33
N ASP A 203 0.63 9.13 -9.49
CA ASP A 203 0.36 9.84 -10.74
C ASP A 203 -1.04 10.50 -10.79
N TYR A 204 -2.05 9.90 -10.14
CA TYR A 204 -3.43 10.36 -10.19
C TYR A 204 -4.11 10.34 -8.82
N LYS A 205 -4.24 11.51 -8.17
CA LYS A 205 -4.99 11.70 -6.90
C LYS A 205 -4.70 10.64 -5.81
N GLY A 206 -3.46 10.15 -5.72
CA GLY A 206 -3.04 9.12 -4.76
C GLY A 206 -2.95 7.69 -5.31
N ILE A 207 -3.30 7.47 -6.58
CA ILE A 207 -3.15 6.21 -7.32
C ILE A 207 -1.94 6.28 -8.24
N GLU A 208 -1.05 5.30 -8.17
CA GLU A 208 0.07 5.13 -9.10
C GLU A 208 -0.39 4.41 -10.37
N LEU A 209 0.07 4.87 -11.53
CA LEU A 209 -0.17 4.28 -12.83
C LEU A 209 1.08 3.53 -13.31
N LYS A 210 0.93 2.24 -13.59
CA LYS A 210 2.01 1.41 -14.14
C LYS A 210 1.53 0.71 -15.40
N SER A 211 1.79 1.31 -16.56
CA SER A 211 1.46 0.71 -17.84
C SER A 211 2.53 -0.24 -18.34
N PHE A 212 2.11 -1.36 -18.93
CA PHE A 212 3.01 -2.32 -19.54
C PHE A 212 2.41 -2.91 -20.81
N ARG A 213 3.27 -3.26 -21.77
CA ARG A 213 2.87 -4.02 -22.96
C ARG A 213 2.50 -5.45 -22.53
N ASN A 214 1.53 -6.08 -23.21
CA ASN A 214 1.12 -7.47 -22.96
C ASN A 214 2.26 -8.46 -23.30
N SER A 215 3.21 -8.54 -22.39
CA SER A 215 4.40 -9.38 -22.41
C SER A 215 4.59 -9.85 -20.98
N ARG A 216 4.11 -11.06 -20.69
CA ARG A 216 3.99 -11.62 -19.34
C ARG A 216 5.31 -11.95 -18.65
N THR A 217 6.46 -11.71 -19.29
CA THR A 217 7.76 -12.18 -18.79
C THR A 217 8.59 -11.11 -18.07
N ASN A 218 8.34 -9.82 -18.32
CA ASN A 218 9.16 -8.75 -17.76
C ASN A 218 8.85 -8.47 -16.28
N ARG A 219 9.90 -8.22 -15.49
CA ARG A 219 9.76 -7.76 -14.10
C ARG A 219 9.11 -6.37 -14.06
N LYS A 220 8.12 -6.19 -13.19
CA LYS A 220 7.44 -4.91 -12.97
C LYS A 220 8.32 -3.99 -12.11
N ASN A 221 8.42 -2.71 -12.47
CA ASN A 221 9.13 -1.72 -11.68
C ASN A 221 8.27 -1.26 -10.50
N LEU A 222 8.74 -1.47 -9.27
CA LEU A 222 8.10 -0.93 -8.07
C LEU A 222 8.49 0.55 -7.96
N PHE A 223 9.76 0.82 -7.64
CA PHE A 223 10.24 2.19 -7.42
C PHE A 223 11.74 2.32 -7.64
N ALA A 224 12.17 3.55 -7.89
CA ALA A 224 13.58 3.94 -7.84
C ALA A 224 13.94 4.44 -6.43
N GLN A 225 15.05 3.98 -5.87
CA GLN A 225 15.52 4.49 -4.58
C GLN A 225 17.05 4.45 -4.50
N VAL A 226 17.67 5.62 -4.41
CA VAL A 226 19.12 5.75 -4.16
C VAL A 226 19.47 5.23 -2.76
N PRO A 227 20.69 4.67 -2.58
CA PRO A 227 21.17 4.21 -1.29
C PRO A 227 21.32 5.37 -0.30
N ASP A 228 21.57 5.00 0.96
CA ASP A 228 22.05 5.93 1.97
C ASP A 228 23.55 6.13 1.81
N TRP A 229 23.94 7.20 1.11
CA TRP A 229 25.35 7.53 0.87
C TRP A 229 26.14 7.81 2.16
N LYS A 230 25.48 8.14 3.28
CA LYS A 230 26.20 8.34 4.55
C LYS A 230 26.65 7.00 5.12
N LEU A 231 25.78 5.99 5.08
CA LEU A 231 26.05 4.63 5.55
C LEU A 231 26.88 3.80 4.56
N SER A 232 26.81 4.12 3.27
CA SER A 232 27.50 3.38 2.21
C SER A 232 29.01 3.64 2.20
N LYS A 233 29.83 2.67 1.79
CA LYS A 233 31.26 2.88 1.52
C LYS A 233 31.44 3.80 0.32
N PHE A 234 30.77 3.48 -0.79
CA PHE A 234 30.76 4.31 -1.98
C PHE A 234 29.78 5.47 -1.80
N LYS A 235 30.17 6.64 -2.32
CA LYS A 235 29.44 7.90 -2.10
C LYS A 235 28.68 8.39 -3.33
N SER A 236 28.80 7.67 -4.44
CA SER A 236 28.14 8.03 -5.70
C SER A 236 27.94 6.84 -6.64
N SER A 237 26.98 6.97 -7.55
CA SER A 237 26.81 6.02 -8.67
C SER A 237 28.01 6.02 -9.62
N ALA A 238 28.82 7.09 -9.63
CA ALA A 238 30.07 7.16 -10.38
C ALA A 238 31.10 6.17 -9.83
N GLU A 239 31.28 6.11 -8.51
CA GLU A 239 32.17 5.13 -7.87
C GLU A 239 31.73 3.69 -8.11
N ILE A 240 30.42 3.43 -8.08
CA ILE A 240 29.87 2.10 -8.44
C ILE A 240 30.24 1.77 -9.90
N LEU A 241 30.05 2.71 -10.82
CA LEU A 241 30.37 2.53 -12.23
C LEU A 241 31.88 2.34 -12.46
N ASP A 242 32.74 3.06 -11.75
CA ASP A 242 34.20 2.93 -11.86
C ASP A 242 34.70 1.56 -11.40
N ASN A 243 34.03 0.96 -10.41
CA ASN A 243 34.43 -0.35 -9.87
C ASN A 243 33.87 -1.54 -10.67
N PHE A 244 32.67 -1.42 -11.26
CA PHE A 244 31.94 -2.56 -11.83
C PHE A 244 31.48 -2.38 -13.27
N GLY A 245 31.65 -1.18 -13.82
CA GLY A 245 31.26 -0.84 -15.19
C GLY A 245 32.05 -1.60 -16.24
N TYR A 246 31.46 -1.69 -17.42
CA TYR A 246 32.05 -2.36 -18.57
C TYR A 246 31.80 -1.57 -19.85
N GLU A 247 32.68 -1.75 -20.83
CA GLU A 247 32.50 -1.22 -22.17
C GLU A 247 31.44 -2.02 -22.93
N ARG A 248 30.52 -1.32 -23.58
CA ARG A 248 29.58 -1.95 -24.51
C ARG A 248 29.17 -0.95 -25.58
N GLU A 249 29.58 -1.26 -26.81
CA GLU A 249 29.52 -0.37 -27.97
C GLU A 249 30.31 0.93 -27.70
N LYS A 250 29.68 2.09 -27.82
CA LYS A 250 30.34 3.41 -27.61
C LYS A 250 30.20 3.92 -26.17
N ASP A 251 29.61 3.14 -25.28
CA ASP A 251 29.27 3.57 -23.92
C ASP A 251 30.00 2.73 -22.86
N PHE A 252 30.41 3.39 -21.77
CA PHE A 252 30.81 2.73 -20.54
C PHE A 252 29.61 2.70 -19.57
N LYS A 253 29.17 1.51 -19.18
CA LYS A 253 27.92 1.36 -18.41
C LYS A 253 27.96 0.20 -17.41
N LEU A 254 27.10 0.28 -16.41
CA LEU A 254 26.76 -0.79 -15.49
C LEU A 254 25.26 -1.01 -15.60
N TYR A 255 24.88 -1.89 -16.53
CA TYR A 255 23.52 -2.40 -16.64
C TYR A 255 23.51 -3.84 -16.15
N CYS A 256 23.06 -4.05 -14.92
CA CYS A 256 23.02 -5.36 -14.29
C CYS A 256 21.81 -5.48 -13.35
N THR A 257 21.45 -6.73 -13.07
CA THR A 257 20.46 -7.08 -12.06
C THR A 257 21.18 -7.73 -10.89
N VAL A 258 20.84 -7.29 -9.68
CA VAL A 258 21.39 -7.77 -8.43
C VAL A 258 20.29 -8.48 -7.66
N SER A 259 20.62 -9.65 -7.12
CA SER A 259 19.71 -10.57 -6.44
C SER A 259 20.32 -10.99 -5.10
N ALA A 260 19.48 -11.38 -4.14
CA ALA A 260 19.96 -11.94 -2.89
C ALA A 260 20.42 -13.39 -3.00
N ILE A 261 19.84 -14.14 -3.95
CA ILE A 261 20.07 -15.59 -4.09
C ILE A 261 21.21 -15.95 -5.03
N THR A 262 21.63 -15.02 -5.89
CA THR A 262 22.65 -15.28 -6.91
C THR A 262 23.56 -14.07 -7.07
N ARG A 263 24.87 -14.33 -7.10
CA ARG A 263 25.87 -13.34 -7.52
C ARG A 263 25.81 -13.19 -9.03
N ASN A 264 25.78 -11.96 -9.54
CA ASN A 264 25.74 -11.71 -10.98
C ASN A 264 27.15 -11.73 -11.61
N SER A 265 27.24 -11.52 -12.93
CA SER A 265 28.51 -11.54 -13.67
C SER A 265 29.49 -10.43 -13.25
N GLN A 266 29.01 -9.36 -12.60
CA GLN A 266 29.86 -8.28 -12.09
C GLN A 266 30.32 -8.54 -10.65
N GLY A 267 30.05 -9.74 -10.13
CA GLY A 267 30.42 -10.12 -8.78
C GLY A 267 29.52 -9.50 -7.71
N LEU A 268 28.30 -9.05 -8.04
CA LEU A 268 27.43 -8.33 -7.11
C LEU A 268 26.28 -9.21 -6.58
N ASN A 269 25.97 -9.10 -5.30
CA ASN A 269 24.77 -9.67 -4.68
C ASN A 269 24.16 -8.74 -3.62
N LEU A 270 22.91 -9.02 -3.24
CA LEU A 270 22.22 -8.36 -2.14
C LEU A 270 22.24 -9.23 -0.88
N ARG A 271 22.20 -8.60 0.29
CA ARG A 271 22.01 -9.27 1.59
C ARG A 271 21.18 -8.38 2.50
N ILE A 272 20.21 -8.96 3.21
CA ILE A 272 19.53 -8.28 4.31
C ILE A 272 20.28 -8.56 5.61
N ASP A 273 20.46 -7.51 6.39
CA ASP A 273 20.87 -7.58 7.80
C ASP A 273 19.69 -7.16 8.67
N SER A 274 19.05 -8.15 9.30
CA SER A 274 17.83 -7.96 10.08
C SER A 274 18.07 -7.26 11.41
N ASP A 275 19.27 -7.38 12.00
CA ASP A 275 19.58 -6.81 13.31
C ASP A 275 19.65 -5.28 13.22
N ILE A 276 20.26 -4.77 12.15
CA ILE A 276 20.38 -3.32 11.89
C ILE A 276 19.36 -2.80 10.86
N LYS A 277 18.48 -3.68 10.36
CA LYS A 277 17.42 -3.37 9.38
C LYS A 277 17.95 -2.70 8.11
N GLN A 278 18.94 -3.31 7.48
CA GLN A 278 19.57 -2.80 6.26
C GLN A 278 19.54 -3.82 5.12
N LEU A 279 19.38 -3.32 3.90
CA LEU A 279 19.72 -4.03 2.68
C LEU A 279 21.10 -3.55 2.23
N ILE A 280 22.02 -4.48 2.03
CA ILE A 280 23.41 -4.23 1.71
C ILE A 280 23.72 -4.87 0.36
N GLU A 281 24.43 -4.13 -0.50
CA GLU A 281 25.02 -4.70 -1.71
C GLU A 281 26.51 -5.00 -1.46
N ASN A 282 26.91 -6.20 -1.87
CA ASN A 282 28.23 -6.75 -1.65
C ASN A 282 28.89 -7.17 -2.96
N SER A 283 30.20 -6.96 -3.02
CA SER A 283 31.08 -7.40 -4.10
C SER A 283 31.92 -8.59 -3.68
N ASP A 284 32.23 -9.49 -4.60
CA ASP A 284 33.17 -10.60 -4.38
C ASP A 284 34.63 -10.15 -4.39
N LYS A 285 34.93 -8.98 -4.96
CA LYS A 285 36.22 -8.28 -4.80
C LYS A 285 36.52 -8.04 -3.31
N PRO A 286 37.53 -8.70 -2.72
CA PRO A 286 37.82 -8.61 -1.28
C PRO A 286 38.12 -7.19 -0.79
N GLU A 287 38.73 -6.35 -1.63
CA GLU A 287 39.04 -4.96 -1.34
C GLU A 287 37.80 -4.04 -1.32
N VAL A 288 36.70 -4.47 -1.95
CA VAL A 288 35.44 -3.73 -1.98
C VAL A 288 34.51 -4.20 -0.87
N GLY A 289 34.15 -5.50 -0.84
CA GLY A 289 33.22 -6.06 0.13
C GLY A 289 31.84 -5.38 0.08
N ASP A 290 31.27 -5.07 1.25
CA ASP A 290 30.01 -4.33 1.38
C ASP A 290 30.23 -2.87 0.98
N PHE A 291 29.46 -2.36 0.01
CA PHE A 291 29.77 -1.05 -0.60
C PHE A 291 28.62 -0.04 -0.67
N VAL A 292 27.36 -0.48 -0.76
CA VAL A 292 26.20 0.41 -0.65
C VAL A 292 25.10 -0.17 0.22
N VAL A 293 24.35 0.72 0.87
CA VAL A 293 23.39 0.40 1.92
C VAL A 293 22.07 1.13 1.69
N TRP A 294 20.95 0.45 1.91
CA TRP A 294 19.63 1.03 2.07
C TRP A 294 19.08 0.65 3.44
N THR A 295 18.44 1.59 4.14
CA THR A 295 17.67 1.24 5.34
C THR A 295 16.32 0.64 4.92
N LEU A 296 15.91 -0.47 5.56
CA LEU A 296 14.64 -1.13 5.25
C LEU A 296 13.46 -0.18 5.47
N ASP A 297 13.49 0.63 6.53
CA ASP A 297 12.45 1.64 6.81
C ASP A 297 12.24 2.61 5.62
N LYS A 298 13.32 3.04 4.96
CA LYS A 298 13.25 3.94 3.81
C LYS A 298 12.65 3.25 2.59
N LEU A 299 12.98 1.97 2.37
CA LEU A 299 12.40 1.16 1.30
C LEU A 299 10.91 0.88 1.55
N HIS A 300 10.55 0.52 2.78
CA HIS A 300 9.16 0.29 3.19
C HIS A 300 8.30 1.54 3.06
N ASN A 301 8.83 2.70 3.48
CA ASN A 301 8.14 3.98 3.33
C ASN A 301 7.99 4.37 1.86
N ARG A 302 9.00 4.10 1.02
CA ARG A 302 8.90 4.31 -0.43
C ARG A 302 7.83 3.41 -1.06
N LEU A 303 7.79 2.13 -0.70
CA LEU A 303 6.77 1.17 -1.16
C LEU A 303 5.37 1.63 -0.74
N LYS A 304 5.16 1.95 0.54
CA LYS A 304 3.87 2.39 1.07
C LYS A 304 3.37 3.70 0.47
N SER A 305 4.26 4.67 0.28
CA SER A 305 3.89 5.97 -0.29
C SER A 305 3.53 5.85 -1.76
N LYS A 306 4.35 5.14 -2.55
CA LYS A 306 4.14 5.04 -3.99
C LYS A 306 3.05 4.04 -4.37
N HIS A 307 2.96 2.94 -3.64
CA HIS A 307 2.01 1.87 -3.93
C HIS A 307 0.90 1.76 -2.90
N LYS A 308 0.53 2.86 -2.22
CA LYS A 308 -0.68 2.89 -1.38
C LYS A 308 -1.88 2.32 -2.16
N GLU A 309 -1.98 2.72 -3.42
CA GLU A 309 -2.91 2.24 -4.43
C GLU A 309 -2.21 2.28 -5.79
N THR A 310 -2.39 1.25 -6.62
CA THR A 310 -1.73 1.16 -7.94
C THR A 310 -2.62 0.48 -8.95
N PHE A 311 -2.71 1.08 -10.13
CA PHE A 311 -3.31 0.52 -11.32
C PHE A 311 -2.21 0.03 -12.26
N TRP A 312 -2.12 -1.28 -12.41
CA TRP A 312 -1.25 -1.94 -13.38
C TRP A 312 -2.03 -2.08 -14.69
N VAL A 313 -1.75 -1.20 -15.66
CA VAL A 313 -2.52 -1.09 -16.90
C VAL A 313 -1.85 -1.86 -18.02
N GLU A 314 -2.49 -2.93 -18.47
CA GLU A 314 -2.01 -3.73 -19.59
C GLU A 314 -2.46 -3.11 -20.92
N ALA A 315 -1.53 -3.02 -21.86
CA ALA A 315 -1.78 -2.60 -23.24
C ALA A 315 -1.35 -3.67 -24.24
N GLU A 316 -2.21 -3.96 -25.20
CA GLU A 316 -1.80 -4.63 -26.43
C GLU A 316 -1.08 -3.63 -27.35
N SER A 317 0.04 -4.06 -27.94
CA SER A 317 0.82 -3.26 -28.87
C SER A 317 0.63 -3.80 -30.28
N THR A 318 0.32 -2.90 -31.22
CA THR A 318 0.21 -3.20 -32.65
C THR A 318 0.99 -2.16 -33.46
N ARG A 319 1.54 -2.51 -34.62
CA ARG A 319 2.16 -1.54 -35.54
C ARG A 319 1.20 -1.23 -36.68
N ILE A 320 0.93 0.05 -36.90
CA ILE A 320 0.12 0.57 -38.00
C ILE A 320 0.96 1.65 -38.69
N ASN A 321 1.25 1.47 -39.98
CA ASN A 321 2.11 2.38 -40.77
C ASN A 321 3.45 2.71 -40.06
N ASP A 322 4.18 1.67 -39.64
CA ASP A 322 5.45 1.74 -38.91
C ASP A 322 5.43 2.47 -37.55
N ARG A 323 4.26 2.87 -37.06
CA ARG A 323 4.09 3.45 -35.73
C ARG A 323 3.43 2.46 -34.79
N GLU A 324 4.02 2.26 -33.62
CA GLU A 324 3.42 1.49 -32.53
C GLU A 324 2.13 2.18 -32.05
N HIS A 325 1.09 1.40 -31.78
CA HIS A 325 -0.19 1.84 -31.22
C HIS A 325 -0.54 0.96 -30.02
N PHE A 326 -1.14 1.56 -28.99
CA PHE A 326 -1.49 0.90 -27.74
C PHE A 326 -3.00 0.82 -27.55
N GLN A 327 -3.51 -0.41 -27.40
CA GLN A 327 -4.86 -0.67 -26.95
C GLN A 327 -4.83 -1.10 -25.49
N TYR A 328 -5.26 -0.22 -24.58
CA TYR A 328 -5.35 -0.56 -23.15
C TYR A 328 -6.56 -1.48 -22.91
N LYS A 329 -6.35 -2.60 -22.21
CA LYS A 329 -7.36 -3.67 -22.11
C LYS A 329 -7.73 -4.06 -20.68
N LEU A 330 -6.76 -4.04 -19.77
CA LEU A 330 -6.94 -4.57 -18.42
C LEU A 330 -6.29 -3.64 -17.39
N VAL A 331 -6.96 -3.49 -16.25
CA VAL A 331 -6.37 -2.92 -15.04
C VAL A 331 -6.34 -4.00 -13.98
N GLU A 332 -5.14 -4.35 -13.50
CA GLU A 332 -4.97 -5.01 -12.22
C GLU A 332 -4.82 -3.93 -11.15
N HIS A 333 -5.67 -3.95 -10.13
CA HIS A 333 -5.76 -2.94 -9.08
C HIS A 333 -5.30 -3.52 -7.75
N THR A 334 -4.21 -2.97 -7.21
CA THR A 334 -3.62 -3.38 -5.93
C THR A 334 -3.66 -2.23 -4.92
N LYS A 335 -3.88 -2.55 -3.64
CA LYS A 335 -3.84 -1.58 -2.53
C LYS A 335 -3.00 -2.09 -1.38
N LYS A 336 -2.51 -1.18 -0.51
CA LYS A 336 -1.96 -1.47 0.82
C LYS A 336 -0.89 -2.60 0.81
N PRO A 337 0.32 -2.35 0.28
CA PRO A 337 1.40 -3.33 0.22
C PRO A 337 1.77 -3.86 1.60
N ILE A 338 2.08 -5.14 1.66
CA ILE A 338 2.46 -5.85 2.89
C ILE A 338 3.98 -5.71 3.06
N THR A 339 4.42 -4.73 3.86
CA THR A 339 5.85 -4.44 4.00
C THR A 339 6.68 -5.59 4.54
N SER A 340 6.11 -6.46 5.39
CA SER A 340 6.82 -7.65 5.86
C SER A 340 7.10 -8.66 4.74
N GLN A 341 6.30 -8.67 3.67
CA GLN A 341 6.54 -9.51 2.50
C GLN A 341 7.65 -8.95 1.63
N PHE A 342 7.86 -7.63 1.62
CA PHE A 342 8.89 -7.00 0.80
C PHE A 342 10.29 -7.56 1.10
N ASP A 343 10.64 -7.70 2.38
CA ASP A 343 11.96 -8.19 2.82
C ASP A 343 12.17 -9.65 2.40
N LEU A 344 11.19 -10.51 2.70
CA LEU A 344 11.20 -11.91 2.29
C LEU A 344 11.35 -12.06 0.77
N LEU A 345 10.62 -11.26 -0.01
CA LEU A 345 10.67 -11.33 -1.47
C LEU A 345 12.02 -10.88 -2.04
N ILE A 346 12.76 -10.00 -1.36
CA ILE A 346 14.15 -9.68 -1.70
C ILE A 346 15.03 -10.91 -1.44
N GLU A 347 14.96 -11.50 -0.24
CA GLU A 347 15.76 -12.67 0.15
C GLU A 347 15.54 -13.86 -0.79
N GLN A 348 14.32 -14.03 -1.31
CA GLN A 348 13.96 -15.07 -2.28
C GLN A 348 14.32 -14.71 -3.74
N GLY A 349 14.92 -13.54 -4.00
CA GLY A 349 15.24 -13.07 -5.35
C GLY A 349 14.02 -12.89 -6.26
N ILE A 350 12.85 -12.64 -5.66
CA ILE A 350 11.61 -12.29 -6.37
C ILE A 350 11.58 -10.79 -6.62
N ILE A 351 12.03 -10.01 -5.64
CA ILE A 351 12.42 -8.60 -5.79
C ILE A 351 13.93 -8.53 -5.99
N THR A 352 14.34 -7.68 -6.91
CA THR A 352 15.72 -7.51 -7.37
C THR A 352 16.02 -6.04 -7.60
N LEU A 353 17.29 -5.67 -7.62
CA LEU A 353 17.75 -4.31 -7.91
C LEU A 353 18.35 -4.26 -9.31
N ASP A 354 17.90 -3.34 -10.15
CA ASP A 354 18.58 -3.05 -11.43
C ASP A 354 19.41 -1.78 -11.29
N HIS A 355 20.72 -1.89 -11.54
CA HIS A 355 21.56 -0.73 -11.82
C HIS A 355 21.47 -0.38 -13.30
N LEU A 356 21.24 0.90 -13.58
CA LEU A 356 21.18 1.47 -14.93
C LEU A 356 22.06 2.71 -15.00
N ILE A 357 23.35 2.51 -14.78
CA ILE A 357 24.36 3.58 -14.72
C ILE A 357 25.09 3.66 -16.06
N LYS A 358 25.21 4.86 -16.64
CA LYS A 358 25.94 5.09 -17.89
C LYS A 358 26.81 6.34 -17.77
N ARG A 359 28.02 6.28 -18.32
CA ARG A 359 28.84 7.44 -18.65
C ARG A 359 28.51 7.90 -20.06
N ASN A 360 28.12 9.16 -20.23
CA ASN A 360 27.82 9.71 -21.56
C ASN A 360 29.10 10.13 -22.30
N SER A 361 28.96 10.54 -23.56
CA SER A 361 30.07 10.97 -24.42
C SER A 361 30.85 12.19 -23.89
N LYS A 362 30.30 12.93 -22.92
CA LYS A 362 30.95 14.06 -22.24
C LYS A 362 31.60 13.67 -20.91
N GLY A 363 31.65 12.38 -20.58
CA GLY A 363 32.22 11.86 -19.33
C GLY A 363 31.28 11.95 -18.11
N LYS A 364 30.07 12.53 -18.23
CA LYS A 364 29.13 12.65 -17.12
C LYS A 364 28.46 11.30 -16.85
N VAL A 365 28.48 10.88 -15.58
CA VAL A 365 27.77 9.68 -15.10
C VAL A 365 26.32 10.02 -14.79
N VAL A 366 25.40 9.20 -15.31
CA VAL A 366 23.96 9.30 -15.06
C VAL A 366 23.44 7.91 -14.70
N GLU A 367 22.73 7.82 -13.58
CA GLU A 367 21.96 6.64 -13.21
C GLU A 367 20.48 6.94 -13.38
N LYS A 368 19.73 6.04 -14.03
CA LYS A 368 18.26 6.14 -14.16
C LYS A 368 17.50 5.83 -12.85
N GLY A 369 18.23 5.74 -11.74
CA GLY A 369 17.82 5.26 -10.43
C GLY A 369 18.13 3.77 -10.24
N PRO A 370 18.62 3.34 -9.06
CA PRO A 370 18.57 1.94 -8.68
C PRO A 370 17.10 1.51 -8.59
N LEU A 371 16.69 0.59 -9.48
CA LEU A 371 15.28 0.21 -9.63
C LEU A 371 14.99 -1.09 -8.90
N PHE A 372 14.09 -1.02 -7.92
CA PHE A 372 13.53 -2.22 -7.29
C PHE A 372 12.44 -2.79 -8.20
N LYS A 373 12.67 -4.00 -8.71
CA LYS A 373 11.75 -4.68 -9.62
C LYS A 373 11.32 -6.03 -9.07
N ILE A 374 10.06 -6.39 -9.35
CA ILE A 374 9.44 -7.63 -8.90
C ILE A 374 9.04 -8.50 -10.10
N LYS A 375 9.23 -9.82 -9.97
CA LYS A 375 8.68 -10.78 -10.95
C LYS A 375 7.14 -10.70 -10.97
N PRO A 376 6.45 -10.89 -12.12
CA PRO A 376 4.99 -10.77 -12.19
C PRO A 376 4.24 -11.61 -11.14
N LYS A 377 4.65 -12.87 -10.94
CA LYS A 377 4.07 -13.77 -9.91
C LYS A 377 4.30 -13.31 -8.47
N GLY A 378 5.20 -12.37 -8.23
CA GLY A 378 5.45 -11.83 -6.89
C GLY A 378 4.45 -10.76 -6.46
N ILE A 379 3.66 -10.19 -7.38
CA ILE A 379 2.70 -9.12 -7.06
C ILE A 379 1.64 -9.60 -6.06
N GLU A 380 1.07 -10.79 -6.27
CA GLU A 380 0.07 -11.40 -5.38
C GLU A 380 0.64 -11.74 -3.99
N LEU A 381 1.97 -11.79 -3.85
CA LEU A 381 2.64 -12.01 -2.56
C LEU A 381 2.93 -10.69 -1.84
N LEU A 382 3.10 -9.59 -2.58
CA LEU A 382 3.41 -8.27 -2.03
C LEU A 382 2.16 -7.48 -1.64
N PHE A 383 1.04 -7.74 -2.31
CA PHE A 383 -0.23 -7.06 -2.10
C PHE A 383 -1.31 -8.07 -1.65
N PRO A 384 -2.33 -7.61 -0.88
CA PRO A 384 -3.58 -8.35 -0.75
C PRO A 384 -4.19 -8.68 -2.14
N PRO A 385 -5.11 -9.65 -2.23
CA PRO A 385 -5.73 -10.04 -3.49
C PRO A 385 -6.21 -8.84 -4.31
N SER A 386 -5.75 -8.76 -5.56
CA SER A 386 -6.05 -7.66 -6.48
C SER A 386 -7.44 -7.80 -7.10
N GLU A 387 -8.01 -6.67 -7.52
CA GLU A 387 -9.19 -6.64 -8.38
C GLU A 387 -8.74 -6.48 -9.84
N SER A 388 -9.43 -7.13 -10.77
CA SER A 388 -9.14 -7.05 -12.20
C SER A 388 -10.33 -6.46 -12.94
N TYR A 389 -10.09 -5.40 -13.71
CA TYR A 389 -11.12 -4.73 -14.49
C TYR A 389 -10.79 -4.82 -15.98
N ASN A 390 -11.71 -5.40 -16.75
CA ASN A 390 -11.68 -5.31 -18.21
C ASN A 390 -12.12 -3.89 -18.62
N LEU A 391 -11.31 -3.23 -19.45
CA LEU A 391 -11.58 -1.87 -19.93
C LEU A 391 -12.46 -1.84 -21.19
N MET A 392 -12.64 -2.98 -21.85
CA MET A 392 -13.39 -3.11 -23.11
C MET A 392 -14.85 -3.52 -22.91
N THR A 393 -15.32 -3.65 -21.66
CA THR A 393 -16.67 -4.09 -21.29
C THR A 393 -17.46 -3.00 -20.61
#